data_AF-A0A7R9N894-F1
#
_entry.id   AF-A0A7R9N894-F1
#
_cell.length_a   1.000
_cell.length_b   1.000
_cell.length_c   1.000
_cell.angle_alpha   90.00
_cell.angle_beta   90.00
_cell.angle_gamma   90.00
#
_symmetry.space_group_name_H-M   'P 1'
#
loop_
_entity.id
_entity.type
_entity.pdbx_description
1 polymer ?
#
loop_
_entity_poly.entity_id
_entity_poly.type
_entity_poly.pdbx_seq_one_letter_code
_entity_poly.pdbx_strand_id
1 'polypeptide(L)'
;MFKPTFSEKQLPEDIPHPANCSTQHLVIELNKLLGMRFINGNVSSKSPIGQSLKRIIEYHNQGEYLRRDYEFSKMTMLVKHLKEIAKYDINLLNAFKKQIYRSGTRDKYFGVRFEINIAASLIRKNIKFTKSESPDFTIHKENKNIFIECGSAHLSKPKLGDIKYKICSVINKKSSKPYCSPTTALFIDTTNIYYNSLINEILIKRDEIREYVKNVLEHTQFGNVTLFIYILNKDLNRFESVYTRIDNKNIDETLLNFLNECYPLGEHTVYKFTIPSEG
;
A
#
# COMPACT_ATOMS: atom_id res chain seq x y z
N MET A 1 -16.80 11.29 12.79
CA MET A 1 -17.68 10.11 12.65
C MET A 1 -17.39 9.43 11.31
N PHE A 2 -16.63 8.33 11.25
CA PHE A 2 -16.46 7.54 10.02
C PHE A 2 -17.68 6.65 9.79
N LYS A 3 -18.65 7.15 9.02
CA LYS A 3 -19.68 6.33 8.41
C LYS A 3 -19.23 6.02 6.99
N PRO A 4 -18.82 4.79 6.66
CA PRO A 4 -18.91 4.35 5.29
C PRO A 4 -20.40 4.09 5.05
N THR A 5 -21.13 5.13 4.65
CA THR A 5 -22.47 4.94 4.08
C THR A 5 -22.27 4.50 2.64
N PHE A 6 -22.43 3.20 2.41
CA PHE A 6 -22.59 2.63 1.09
C PHE A 6 -23.98 3.03 0.61
N SER A 7 -24.07 4.18 -0.06
CA SER A 7 -25.23 4.46 -0.90
C SER A 7 -24.86 4.07 -2.32
N GLU A 8 -25.52 3.02 -2.83
CA GLU A 8 -25.62 2.81 -4.26
C GLU A 8 -26.26 4.04 -4.88
N LYS A 9 -25.47 4.77 -5.66
CA LYS A 9 -26.01 5.54 -6.78
C LYS A 9 -25.15 5.25 -8.01
N GLN A 10 -25.87 4.97 -9.09
CA GLN A 10 -25.42 4.55 -10.41
C GLN A 10 -24.17 5.30 -10.90
N LEU A 11 -23.35 4.54 -11.62
CA LEU A 11 -22.16 4.99 -12.34
C LEU A 11 -22.47 6.25 -13.18
N PRO A 12 -21.71 7.34 -13.03
CA PRO A 12 -21.63 8.34 -14.08
C PRO A 12 -20.84 7.75 -15.24
N GLU A 13 -21.47 7.71 -16.42
CA GLU A 13 -20.80 7.64 -17.70
C GLU A 13 -19.88 8.87 -17.87
N ASP A 14 -18.80 8.67 -18.63
CA ASP A 14 -17.78 9.65 -19.02
C ASP A 14 -16.68 10.00 -18.00
N ILE A 15 -15.65 9.13 -17.99
CA ILE A 15 -14.29 9.48 -17.54
C ILE A 15 -13.45 9.84 -18.78
N PRO A 16 -12.81 11.02 -18.83
CA PRO A 16 -12.02 11.43 -20.00
C PRO A 16 -10.81 10.51 -20.23
N HIS A 17 -10.67 10.08 -21.48
CA HIS A 17 -9.71 9.08 -21.97
C HIS A 17 -8.28 9.61 -22.12
N PRO A 18 -7.25 9.00 -21.49
CA PRO A 18 -5.88 9.18 -21.90
C PRO A 18 -5.49 8.07 -22.90
N ALA A 19 -5.58 8.39 -24.19
CA ALA A 19 -5.21 7.56 -25.35
C ALA A 19 -3.76 7.02 -25.29
N ASN A 20 -3.48 5.97 -26.08
CA ASN A 20 -2.24 5.17 -26.25
C ASN A 20 -0.87 5.84 -25.97
N CYS A 21 -0.73 7.15 -26.19
CA CYS A 21 0.45 7.94 -25.82
C CYS A 21 0.77 7.88 -24.30
N SER A 22 -0.26 7.79 -23.46
CA SER A 22 -0.15 7.68 -22.00
C SER A 22 0.53 6.38 -21.55
N THR A 23 0.21 5.25 -22.21
CA THR A 23 0.76 3.93 -21.89
C THR A 23 2.21 3.81 -22.35
N GLN A 24 2.55 4.37 -23.51
CA GLN A 24 3.95 4.43 -23.97
C GLN A 24 4.82 5.23 -23.00
N HIS A 25 4.36 6.40 -22.56
CA HIS A 25 5.07 7.20 -21.57
C HIS A 25 5.27 6.44 -20.25
N LEU A 26 4.23 5.76 -19.76
CA LEU A 26 4.31 4.93 -18.56
C LEU A 26 5.39 3.84 -18.67
N VAL A 27 5.44 3.12 -19.81
CA VAL A 27 6.43 2.07 -20.07
C VAL A 27 7.84 2.65 -20.12
N ILE A 28 8.04 3.81 -20.77
CA ILE A 28 9.34 4.49 -20.84
C ILE A 28 9.84 4.84 -19.45
N GLU A 29 8.98 5.40 -18.60
CA GLU A 29 9.34 5.78 -17.24
C GLU A 29 9.66 4.57 -16.36
N LEU A 30 8.86 3.51 -16.44
CA LEU A 30 9.14 2.25 -15.74
C LEU A 30 10.47 1.63 -16.20
N ASN A 31 10.74 1.62 -17.51
CA ASN A 31 12.00 1.13 -18.05
C ASN A 31 13.19 1.96 -17.52
N LYS A 32 13.06 3.28 -17.51
CA LYS A 32 14.09 4.21 -17.02
C LYS A 32 14.37 4.01 -15.53
N LEU A 33 13.33 4.02 -14.71
CA LEU A 33 13.46 3.92 -13.24
C LEU A 33 13.97 2.53 -12.84
N LEU A 34 13.42 1.46 -13.43
CA LEU A 34 13.73 0.10 -13.04
C LEU A 34 14.92 -0.51 -13.80
N GLY A 35 15.37 0.09 -14.90
CA GLY A 35 16.38 -0.52 -15.78
C GLY A 35 15.92 -1.85 -16.39
N MET A 36 14.59 -2.04 -16.51
CA MET A 36 13.97 -3.24 -17.07
C MET A 36 13.44 -2.94 -18.48
N ARG A 37 13.15 -3.97 -19.28
CA ARG A 37 12.61 -3.81 -20.64
C ARG A 37 11.32 -4.62 -20.79
N PHE A 38 10.17 -4.00 -20.56
CA PHE A 38 8.86 -4.66 -20.57
C PHE A 38 8.29 -4.98 -21.98
N ILE A 39 9.14 -5.31 -22.95
CA ILE A 39 8.77 -5.64 -24.34
C ILE A 39 8.38 -7.13 -24.45
N ASN A 40 7.47 -7.47 -25.36
CA ASN A 40 7.09 -8.85 -25.66
C ASN A 40 8.33 -9.75 -25.91
N GLY A 41 8.36 -10.92 -25.27
CA GLY A 41 9.48 -11.87 -25.32
C GLY A 41 10.56 -11.70 -24.24
N ASN A 42 10.59 -10.58 -23.50
CA ASN A 42 11.54 -10.38 -22.40
C ASN A 42 11.06 -11.05 -21.09
N VAL A 43 11.96 -11.58 -20.25
CA VAL A 43 11.61 -12.16 -18.93
C VAL A 43 10.79 -11.20 -18.07
N SER A 44 11.10 -9.90 -18.16
CA SER A 44 10.37 -8.87 -17.42
C SER A 44 8.91 -8.69 -17.85
N SER A 45 8.49 -9.15 -19.04
CA SER A 45 7.07 -9.14 -19.44
C SER A 45 6.22 -10.11 -18.61
N LYS A 46 6.84 -11.15 -18.05
CA LYS A 46 6.18 -12.11 -17.13
C LYS A 46 6.14 -11.63 -15.68
N SER A 47 6.84 -10.54 -15.35
CA SER A 47 6.81 -9.95 -14.00
C SER A 47 5.43 -9.37 -13.67
N PRO A 48 5.10 -9.13 -12.38
CA PRO A 48 3.85 -8.47 -12.01
C PRO A 48 3.63 -7.10 -12.68
N ILE A 49 4.70 -6.33 -12.91
CA ILE A 49 4.65 -5.06 -13.66
C ILE A 49 4.34 -5.33 -15.12
N GLY A 50 5.07 -6.26 -15.76
CA GLY A 50 4.83 -6.64 -17.16
C GLY A 50 3.41 -7.14 -17.40
N GLN A 51 2.87 -7.96 -16.49
CA GLN A 51 1.48 -8.40 -16.58
C GLN A 51 0.48 -7.26 -16.37
N SER A 52 0.77 -6.29 -15.50
CA SER A 52 -0.09 -5.11 -15.33
C SER A 52 -0.12 -4.26 -16.61
N LEU A 53 1.05 -4.05 -17.25
CA LEU A 53 1.15 -3.36 -18.54
C LEU A 53 0.40 -4.10 -19.66
N LYS A 54 0.52 -5.43 -19.71
CA LYS A 54 -0.24 -6.26 -20.65
C LYS A 54 -1.76 -6.12 -20.45
N ARG A 55 -2.23 -6.18 -19.20
CA ARG A 55 -3.66 -6.00 -18.87
C ARG A 55 -4.20 -4.63 -19.28
N ILE A 56 -3.41 -3.56 -19.15
CA ILE A 56 -3.83 -2.22 -19.62
C ILE A 56 -4.17 -2.27 -21.12
N ILE A 57 -3.31 -2.90 -21.93
CA ILE A 57 -3.54 -3.02 -23.38
C ILE A 57 -4.74 -3.93 -23.67
N GLU A 58 -4.84 -5.07 -22.99
CA GLU A 58 -5.96 -6.01 -23.16
C GLU A 58 -7.30 -5.35 -22.84
N TYR A 59 -7.42 -4.70 -21.68
CA TYR A 59 -8.63 -3.99 -21.28
C TYR A 59 -8.96 -2.83 -22.22
N HIS A 60 -7.95 -2.13 -22.75
CA HIS A 60 -8.19 -1.10 -23.77
C HIS A 60 -8.83 -1.70 -25.03
N ASN A 61 -8.26 -2.79 -25.54
CA ASN A 61 -8.74 -3.43 -26.76
C ASN A 61 -10.14 -4.07 -26.60
N GLN A 62 -10.49 -4.46 -25.37
CA GLN A 62 -11.80 -5.03 -25.02
C GLN A 62 -12.87 -3.96 -24.70
N GLY A 63 -12.51 -2.67 -24.68
CA GLY A 63 -13.41 -1.60 -24.23
C GLY A 63 -13.65 -1.57 -22.72
N GLU A 64 -12.91 -2.36 -21.93
CA GLU A 64 -13.01 -2.41 -20.45
C GLU A 64 -12.28 -1.22 -19.80
N TYR A 65 -12.67 0.00 -20.14
CA TYR A 65 -11.92 1.21 -19.82
C TYR A 65 -11.77 1.49 -18.33
N LEU A 66 -12.78 1.15 -17.52
CA LEU A 66 -12.66 1.24 -16.06
C LEU A 66 -11.50 0.38 -15.55
N ARG A 67 -11.44 -0.90 -15.94
CA ARG A 67 -10.38 -1.85 -15.54
C ARG A 67 -9.02 -1.44 -16.09
N ARG A 68 -8.96 -0.92 -17.32
CA ARG A 68 -7.76 -0.31 -17.90
C ARG A 68 -7.25 0.82 -17.01
N ASP A 69 -8.11 1.78 -16.66
CA ASP A 69 -7.72 2.98 -15.92
C ASP A 69 -7.30 2.67 -14.49
N TYR A 70 -7.88 1.63 -13.88
CA TYR A 70 -7.41 1.08 -12.61
C TYR A 70 -5.97 0.55 -12.72
N GLU A 71 -5.70 -0.35 -13.67
CA GLU A 71 -4.33 -0.89 -13.83
C GLU A 71 -3.33 0.22 -14.20
N PHE A 72 -3.73 1.16 -15.06
CA PHE A 72 -2.91 2.30 -15.46
C PHE A 72 -2.57 3.19 -14.27
N SER A 73 -3.56 3.61 -13.51
CA SER A 73 -3.36 4.52 -12.37
C SER A 73 -2.52 3.85 -11.27
N LYS A 74 -2.66 2.52 -11.11
CA LYS A 74 -1.85 1.70 -10.19
C LYS A 74 -0.36 1.78 -10.54
N MET A 75 -0.03 1.64 -11.83
CA MET A 75 1.34 1.76 -12.34
C MET A 75 1.87 3.20 -12.30
N THR A 76 1.03 4.18 -12.61
CA THR A 76 1.39 5.61 -12.50
C THR A 76 1.76 6.00 -11.07
N MET A 77 1.04 5.47 -10.06
CA MET A 77 1.40 5.68 -8.66
C MET A 77 2.76 5.04 -8.29
N LEU A 78 3.05 3.84 -8.80
CA LEU A 78 4.37 3.22 -8.61
C LEU A 78 5.47 4.10 -9.22
N VAL A 79 5.28 4.58 -10.46
CA VAL A 79 6.23 5.50 -11.11
C VAL A 79 6.43 6.76 -10.29
N LYS A 80 5.35 7.36 -9.77
CA LYS A 80 5.44 8.54 -8.90
C LYS A 80 6.31 8.27 -7.67
N HIS A 81 6.06 7.17 -6.94
CA HIS A 81 6.84 6.83 -5.75
C HIS A 81 8.31 6.54 -6.07
N LEU A 82 8.59 5.84 -7.17
CA LEU A 82 9.95 5.60 -7.62
C LEU A 82 10.68 6.90 -8.03
N LYS A 83 9.98 7.86 -8.65
CA LYS A 83 10.54 9.19 -8.96
C LYS A 83 10.85 9.99 -7.70
N GLU A 84 9.97 9.96 -6.70
CA GLU A 84 10.19 10.60 -5.40
C GLU A 84 11.43 10.01 -4.70
N ILE A 85 11.57 8.69 -4.69
CA ILE A 85 12.74 7.99 -4.15
C ILE A 85 14.01 8.32 -4.95
N ALA A 86 13.94 8.30 -6.28
CA ALA A 86 15.09 8.60 -7.15
C ALA A 86 15.63 10.02 -6.91
N LYS A 87 14.75 10.99 -6.64
CA LYS A 87 15.12 12.37 -6.31
C LYS A 87 15.74 12.49 -4.91
N TYR A 88 15.28 11.67 -3.97
CA TYR A 88 15.76 11.67 -2.59
C TYR A 88 17.10 10.97 -2.44
N ASP A 89 17.21 9.73 -2.92
CA ASP A 89 18.42 8.91 -2.85
C ASP A 89 18.42 7.82 -3.93
N ILE A 90 19.38 7.92 -4.86
CA ILE A 90 19.55 6.96 -5.95
C ILE A 90 19.96 5.56 -5.45
N ASN A 91 20.66 5.46 -4.32
CA ASN A 91 21.05 4.18 -3.73
C ASN A 91 19.84 3.46 -3.15
N LEU A 92 18.93 4.20 -2.50
CA LEU A 92 17.65 3.67 -2.05
C LEU A 92 16.80 3.17 -3.23
N LEU A 93 16.75 3.92 -4.34
CA LEU A 93 16.11 3.43 -5.57
C LEU A 93 16.73 2.11 -6.03
N ASN A 94 18.06 2.02 -6.08
CA ASN A 94 18.78 0.83 -6.50
C ASN A 94 18.52 -0.38 -5.58
N ALA A 95 18.35 -0.16 -4.28
CA ALA A 95 17.94 -1.20 -3.34
C ALA A 95 16.54 -1.72 -3.68
N PHE A 96 15.56 -0.84 -3.89
CA PHE A 96 14.20 -1.25 -4.27
C PHE A 96 14.15 -1.93 -5.64
N LYS A 97 14.93 -1.49 -6.62
CA LYS A 97 15.07 -2.17 -7.93
C LYS A 97 15.51 -3.62 -7.76
N LYS A 98 16.54 -3.85 -6.94
CA LYS A 98 17.03 -5.21 -6.63
C LYS A 98 15.95 -6.04 -5.96
N GLN A 99 15.19 -5.48 -5.02
CA GLN A 99 14.09 -6.18 -4.35
C GLN A 99 12.95 -6.52 -5.32
N ILE A 100 12.53 -5.59 -6.19
CA ILE A 100 11.53 -5.84 -7.24
C ILE A 100 11.98 -7.00 -8.13
N TYR A 101 13.23 -6.97 -8.59
CA TYR A 101 13.78 -8.02 -9.46
C TYR A 101 13.80 -9.40 -8.77
N ARG A 102 14.12 -9.43 -7.46
CA ARG A 102 14.19 -10.66 -6.66
C ARG A 102 12.85 -11.13 -6.08
N SER A 103 11.79 -10.34 -6.22
CA SER A 103 10.51 -10.63 -5.57
C SER A 103 9.97 -12.01 -5.94
N GLY A 104 10.11 -12.46 -7.19
CA GLY A 104 9.90 -13.86 -7.63
C GLY A 104 8.46 -14.40 -7.50
N THR A 105 7.65 -13.83 -6.62
CA THR A 105 6.24 -14.15 -6.37
C THR A 105 5.42 -12.86 -6.28
N ARG A 106 4.12 -12.98 -6.55
CA ARG A 106 3.16 -11.87 -6.51
C ARG A 106 3.11 -11.21 -5.11
N ASP A 107 3.01 -12.01 -4.06
CA ASP A 107 2.93 -11.53 -2.67
C ASP A 107 4.17 -10.73 -2.26
N LYS A 108 5.37 -11.22 -2.63
CA LYS A 108 6.62 -10.49 -2.36
C LYS A 108 6.69 -9.18 -3.13
N TYR A 109 6.23 -9.17 -4.39
CA TYR A 109 6.20 -7.95 -5.20
C TYR A 109 5.30 -6.87 -4.56
N PHE A 110 4.11 -7.25 -4.09
CA PHE A 110 3.20 -6.30 -3.44
C PHE A 110 3.70 -5.85 -2.07
N GLY A 111 4.39 -6.72 -1.31
CA GLY A 111 5.13 -6.31 -0.11
C GLY A 111 6.16 -5.22 -0.41
N VAL A 112 7.01 -5.43 -1.42
CA VAL A 112 8.01 -4.42 -1.85
C VAL A 112 7.33 -3.14 -2.34
N ARG A 113 6.22 -3.26 -3.07
CA ARG A 113 5.45 -2.09 -3.54
C ARG A 113 4.89 -1.28 -2.37
N PHE A 114 4.45 -1.95 -1.31
CA PHE A 114 3.98 -1.29 -0.10
C PHE A 114 5.14 -0.60 0.64
N GLU A 115 6.31 -1.23 0.77
CA GLU A 115 7.51 -0.58 1.31
C GLU A 115 7.91 0.67 0.51
N ILE A 116 7.84 0.61 -0.83
CA ILE A 116 8.09 1.76 -1.71
C ILE A 116 7.12 2.92 -1.42
N ASN A 117 5.84 2.63 -1.18
CA ASN A 117 4.85 3.63 -0.79
C ASN A 117 5.15 4.25 0.58
N ILE A 118 5.56 3.44 1.56
CA ILE A 118 5.94 3.96 2.88
C ILE A 118 7.19 4.83 2.78
N ALA A 119 8.22 4.40 2.05
CA ALA A 119 9.41 5.22 1.80
C ALA A 119 9.06 6.57 1.15
N ALA A 120 8.25 6.54 0.08
CA ALA A 120 7.75 7.75 -0.57
C ALA A 120 6.94 8.64 0.38
N SER A 121 6.11 8.05 1.25
CA SER A 121 5.36 8.76 2.29
C SER A 121 6.28 9.48 3.28
N LEU A 122 7.35 8.84 3.74
CA LEU A 122 8.34 9.43 4.64
C LEU A 122 9.11 10.57 3.96
N ILE A 123 9.51 10.40 2.70
CA ILE A 123 10.18 11.43 1.89
C ILE A 123 9.29 12.67 1.75
N ARG A 124 8.00 12.49 1.41
CA ARG A 124 7.05 13.61 1.28
C ARG A 124 6.84 14.38 2.59
N LYS A 125 7.06 13.73 3.73
CA LYS A 125 7.00 14.33 5.07
C LYS A 125 8.35 14.87 5.53
N ASN A 126 9.36 14.89 4.65
CA ASN A 126 10.71 15.34 4.96
C ASN A 126 11.36 14.59 6.13
N ILE A 127 11.04 13.31 6.29
CA ILE A 127 11.60 12.46 7.34
C ILE A 127 12.85 11.77 6.82
N LYS A 128 13.97 11.93 7.53
CA LYS A 128 15.19 11.15 7.28
C LYS A 128 15.06 9.76 7.91
N PHE A 129 15.40 8.73 7.15
CA PHE A 129 15.32 7.34 7.58
C PHE A 129 16.40 6.48 6.94
N THR A 130 16.66 5.34 7.54
CA THR A 130 17.53 4.27 7.04
C THR A 130 16.65 3.07 6.66
N LYS A 131 16.78 2.55 5.44
CA LYS A 131 16.15 1.28 5.04
C LYS A 131 17.05 0.12 5.50
N SER A 132 16.44 -0.88 6.13
CA SER A 132 17.10 -2.13 6.53
C SER A 132 16.25 -3.35 6.15
N GLU A 133 16.77 -4.56 6.37
CA GLU A 133 15.99 -5.79 6.15
C GLU A 133 15.00 -6.08 7.28
N SER A 134 15.33 -5.70 8.52
CA SER A 134 14.49 -5.88 9.70
C SER A 134 14.98 -4.98 10.84
N PRO A 135 14.19 -4.01 11.32
CA PRO A 135 12.91 -3.58 10.77
C PRO A 135 13.07 -2.92 9.38
N ASP A 136 11.98 -2.74 8.64
CA ASP A 136 12.06 -2.16 7.29
C ASP A 136 12.65 -0.75 7.26
N PHE A 137 12.27 0.12 8.20
CA PHE A 137 12.79 1.48 8.31
C PHE A 137 13.18 1.83 9.74
N THR A 138 14.28 2.54 9.89
CA THR A 138 14.72 3.14 11.15
C THR A 138 14.78 4.66 11.00
N ILE A 139 14.17 5.37 11.94
CA ILE A 139 14.18 6.84 12.02
C ILE A 139 14.90 7.22 13.31
N HIS A 140 15.98 7.99 13.17
CA HIS A 140 16.80 8.44 14.30
C HIS A 140 16.24 9.78 14.82
N LYS A 141 15.79 9.82 16.08
CA LYS A 141 15.30 11.02 16.77
C LYS A 141 16.13 11.22 18.03
N GLU A 142 16.98 12.24 18.07
CA GLU A 142 17.85 12.64 19.20
C GLU A 142 18.46 11.45 19.99
N ASN A 143 17.72 10.89 20.95
CA ASN A 143 18.19 9.81 21.83
C ASN A 143 17.49 8.45 21.63
N LYS A 144 16.64 8.30 20.60
CA LYS A 144 15.85 7.08 20.38
C LYS A 144 15.66 6.78 18.90
N ASN A 145 15.56 5.49 18.61
CA ASN A 145 15.19 5.02 17.29
C ASN A 145 13.69 4.69 17.28
N ILE A 146 13.01 5.17 16.24
CA ILE A 146 11.69 4.70 15.87
C ILE A 146 11.86 3.66 14.76
N PHE A 147 11.13 2.57 14.88
CA PHE A 147 11.15 1.50 13.89
C PHE A 147 9.81 1.40 13.18
N ILE A 148 9.84 1.24 11.86
CA ILE A 148 8.64 0.92 11.07
C ILE A 148 8.88 -0.42 10.40
N GLU A 149 7.98 -1.36 10.67
CA GLU A 149 7.93 -2.65 10.00
C GLU A 149 6.75 -2.68 9.03
N CYS A 150 6.96 -3.17 7.82
CA CYS A 150 5.91 -3.36 6.83
C CYS A 150 5.41 -4.81 6.80
N GLY A 151 4.10 -4.94 6.57
CA GLY A 151 3.41 -6.20 6.36
C GLY A 151 2.33 -6.04 5.30
N SER A 152 1.82 -7.18 4.82
CA SER A 152 0.67 -7.21 3.93
C SER A 152 -0.24 -8.36 4.36
N ALA A 153 -1.53 -8.07 4.49
CA ALA A 153 -2.57 -9.05 4.75
C ALA A 153 -3.22 -9.42 3.41
N HIS A 154 -3.11 -10.70 3.04
CA HIS A 154 -3.52 -11.19 1.73
C HIS A 154 -4.36 -12.47 1.83
N LEU A 155 -5.40 -12.55 1.00
CA LEU A 155 -6.17 -13.75 0.70
C LEU A 155 -5.82 -14.21 -0.71
N SER A 156 -5.22 -15.39 -0.81
CA SER A 156 -4.88 -15.99 -2.11
C SER A 156 -6.10 -16.44 -2.92
N LYS A 157 -7.24 -16.64 -2.26
CA LYS A 157 -8.54 -16.96 -2.86
C LYS A 157 -9.65 -16.24 -2.10
N PRO A 158 -10.73 -15.81 -2.77
CA PRO A 158 -11.92 -15.34 -2.10
C PRO A 158 -12.39 -16.40 -1.10
N LYS A 159 -12.71 -15.97 0.12
CA LYS A 159 -13.17 -16.85 1.20
C LYS A 159 -14.36 -16.20 1.88
N LEU A 160 -15.42 -17.00 2.06
CA LEU A 160 -16.59 -16.61 2.86
C LEU A 160 -16.23 -16.64 4.35
N GLY A 161 -16.77 -15.67 5.11
CA GLY A 161 -16.61 -15.56 6.57
C GLY A 161 -15.69 -14.42 7.01
N ASP A 162 -15.33 -14.42 8.30
CA ASP A 162 -14.47 -13.37 8.88
C ASP A 162 -13.07 -13.43 8.28
N ILE A 163 -12.68 -12.38 7.55
CA ILE A 163 -11.36 -12.24 6.93
C ILE A 163 -10.38 -11.40 7.78
N LYS A 164 -10.84 -10.81 8.90
CA LYS A 164 -10.03 -9.99 9.82
C LYS A 164 -8.90 -10.80 10.45
N TYR A 165 -9.07 -12.13 10.59
CA TYR A 165 -8.03 -13.03 11.10
C TYR A 165 -6.70 -12.94 10.33
N LYS A 166 -6.72 -12.53 9.05
CA LYS A 166 -5.49 -12.32 8.27
C LYS A 166 -4.67 -11.16 8.78
N ILE A 167 -5.31 -10.10 9.25
CA ILE A 167 -4.63 -8.96 9.87
C ILE A 167 -3.99 -9.39 11.18
N CYS A 168 -4.74 -10.13 12.03
CA CYS A 168 -4.22 -10.72 13.25
C CYS A 168 -3.03 -11.67 13.00
N SER A 169 -3.11 -12.51 11.97
CA SER A 169 -2.03 -13.40 11.56
C SER A 169 -0.75 -12.64 11.20
N VAL A 170 -0.85 -11.50 10.52
CA VAL A 170 0.31 -10.64 10.22
C VAL A 170 0.89 -10.04 11.51
N ILE A 171 0.02 -9.50 12.38
CA ILE A 171 0.43 -8.92 13.67
C ILE A 171 1.19 -9.95 14.51
N ASN A 172 0.61 -11.14 14.72
CA ASN A 172 1.23 -12.20 15.54
C ASN A 172 2.55 -12.71 14.93
N LYS A 173 2.62 -12.85 13.60
CA LYS A 173 3.86 -13.26 12.94
C LYS A 173 4.97 -12.23 13.17
N LYS A 174 4.67 -10.95 13.07
CA LYS A 174 5.66 -9.88 13.22
C LYS A 174 5.97 -9.58 14.69
N SER A 175 5.03 -9.79 15.61
CA SER A 175 5.23 -9.54 17.04
C SER A 175 6.22 -10.49 17.70
N SER A 176 6.42 -11.68 17.12
CA SER A 176 7.44 -12.64 17.54
C SER A 176 8.89 -12.24 17.19
N LYS A 177 9.10 -11.10 16.52
CA LYS A 177 10.43 -10.70 16.04
C LYS A 177 11.18 -9.87 17.08
N PRO A 178 12.53 -9.95 17.14
CA PRO A 178 13.32 -9.25 18.17
C PRO A 178 13.19 -7.73 18.17
N TYR A 179 12.84 -7.14 17.03
CA TYR A 179 12.64 -5.69 16.91
C TYR A 179 11.27 -5.23 17.45
N CYS A 180 10.35 -6.14 17.78
CA CYS A 180 9.03 -5.80 18.30
C CYS A 180 9.15 -5.12 19.67
N SER A 181 8.90 -3.82 19.72
CA SER A 181 9.03 -3.00 20.92
C SER A 181 8.07 -1.80 20.91
N PRO A 182 7.87 -1.12 22.06
CA PRO A 182 7.02 0.07 22.14
C PRO A 182 7.37 1.21 21.18
N THR A 183 8.59 1.23 20.66
CA THR A 183 9.07 2.20 19.65
C THR A 183 8.83 1.76 18.20
N THR A 184 8.21 0.60 18.00
CA THR A 184 7.98 0.01 16.70
C THR A 184 6.53 0.15 16.27
N ALA A 185 6.33 0.72 15.09
CA ALA A 185 5.05 0.72 14.39
C ALA A 185 5.01 -0.39 13.34
N LEU A 186 3.92 -1.17 13.33
CA LEU A 186 3.63 -2.14 12.29
C LEU A 186 2.66 -1.56 11.27
N PHE A 187 3.13 -1.29 10.07
CA PHE A 187 2.34 -0.80 8.95
C PHE A 187 1.90 -1.99 8.09
N ILE A 188 0.60 -2.13 7.84
CA ILE A 188 0.04 -3.29 7.14
C ILE A 188 -0.77 -2.83 5.94
N ASP A 189 -0.41 -3.28 4.74
CA ASP A 189 -1.31 -3.18 3.59
C ASP A 189 -2.47 -4.17 3.75
N THR A 190 -3.69 -3.65 3.85
CA THR A 190 -4.93 -4.42 3.97
C THR A 190 -5.83 -4.25 2.76
N THR A 191 -5.32 -3.68 1.66
CA THR A 191 -6.08 -3.42 0.42
C THR A 191 -6.80 -4.65 -0.09
N ASN A 192 -6.10 -5.79 -0.14
CA ASN A 192 -6.69 -7.05 -0.59
C ASN A 192 -7.79 -7.57 0.36
N ILE A 193 -7.64 -7.38 1.67
CA ILE A 193 -8.66 -7.75 2.66
C ILE A 193 -9.93 -6.94 2.41
N TYR A 194 -9.80 -5.62 2.29
CA TYR A 194 -10.93 -4.76 2.01
C TYR A 194 -11.60 -5.05 0.66
N TYR A 195 -10.82 -5.31 -0.38
CA TYR A 195 -11.36 -5.72 -1.68
C TYR A 195 -12.20 -7.01 -1.59
N ASN A 196 -11.68 -8.04 -0.91
CA ASN A 196 -12.42 -9.30 -0.73
C ASN A 196 -13.65 -9.12 0.17
N SER A 197 -13.59 -8.23 1.16
CA SER A 197 -14.76 -7.86 1.98
C SER A 197 -15.86 -7.26 1.12
N LEU A 198 -15.52 -6.37 0.18
CA LEU A 198 -16.48 -5.77 -0.75
C LEU A 198 -17.12 -6.79 -1.69
N ILE A 199 -16.32 -7.67 -2.32
CA ILE A 199 -16.85 -8.66 -3.28
C ILE A 199 -17.74 -9.70 -2.61
N ASN A 200 -17.43 -10.08 -1.37
CA ASN A 200 -18.24 -11.04 -0.64
C ASN A 200 -19.42 -10.38 0.10
N GLU A 201 -19.63 -9.07 -0.05
CA GLU A 201 -20.66 -8.29 0.65
C GLU A 201 -20.56 -8.37 2.20
N ILE A 202 -19.39 -8.75 2.71
CA ILE A 202 -19.07 -8.81 4.14
C ILE A 202 -18.43 -7.49 4.51
N LEU A 203 -19.23 -6.45 4.66
CA LEU A 203 -18.71 -5.11 4.92
C LEU A 203 -17.99 -5.03 6.27
N ILE A 204 -16.67 -4.84 6.25
CA ILE A 204 -15.89 -4.58 7.47
C ILE A 204 -16.03 -3.12 7.85
N LYS A 205 -16.73 -2.85 8.95
CA LYS A 205 -16.83 -1.50 9.51
C LYS A 205 -15.50 -1.10 10.14
N ARG A 206 -15.13 0.18 10.00
CA ARG A 206 -13.87 0.71 10.56
C ARG A 206 -13.78 0.55 12.07
N ASP A 207 -14.86 0.82 12.79
CA ASP A 207 -14.84 0.74 14.26
C ASP A 207 -14.67 -0.71 14.72
N GLU A 208 -15.27 -1.65 13.98
CA GLU A 208 -15.13 -3.08 14.23
C GLU A 208 -13.69 -3.57 13.99
N ILE A 209 -13.05 -3.18 12.88
CA ILE A 209 -11.64 -3.55 12.65
C ILE A 209 -10.71 -2.85 13.64
N ARG A 210 -11.00 -1.60 14.00
CA ARG A 210 -10.22 -0.84 14.98
C ARG A 210 -10.23 -1.54 16.33
N GLU A 211 -11.41 -1.92 16.82
CA GLU A 211 -11.54 -2.61 18.10
C GLU A 211 -10.91 -4.01 18.05
N TYR A 212 -11.13 -4.75 16.96
CA TYR A 212 -10.49 -6.04 16.74
C TYR A 212 -8.96 -5.95 16.80
N VAL A 213 -8.36 -5.01 16.06
CA VAL A 213 -6.90 -4.83 16.04
C VAL A 213 -6.38 -4.31 17.37
N LYS A 214 -7.12 -3.44 18.05
CA LYS A 214 -6.77 -2.95 19.38
C LYS A 214 -6.64 -4.11 20.37
N ASN A 215 -7.60 -5.03 20.40
CA ASN A 215 -7.57 -6.20 21.27
C ASN A 215 -6.37 -7.11 20.96
N VAL A 216 -6.03 -7.30 19.68
CA VAL A 216 -4.82 -8.08 19.31
C VAL A 216 -3.54 -7.35 19.74
N LEU A 217 -3.48 -6.03 19.54
CA LEU A 217 -2.32 -5.19 19.81
C LEU A 217 -1.94 -5.19 21.30
N GLU A 218 -2.92 -5.23 22.21
CA GLU A 218 -2.71 -5.31 23.68
C GLU A 218 -1.87 -6.53 24.11
N HIS A 219 -1.80 -7.58 23.29
CA HIS A 219 -1.01 -8.78 23.55
C HIS A 219 0.36 -8.79 22.85
N THR A 220 0.82 -7.64 22.34
CA THR A 220 2.10 -7.49 21.65
C THR A 220 2.93 -6.34 22.22
N GLN A 221 4.21 -6.29 21.87
CA GLN A 221 5.08 -5.18 22.25
C GLN A 221 5.07 -4.02 21.25
N PHE A 222 4.40 -4.13 20.10
CA PHE A 222 4.31 -3.01 19.15
C PHE A 222 3.64 -1.80 19.82
N GLY A 223 4.21 -0.62 19.62
CA GLY A 223 3.56 0.63 20.06
C GLY A 223 2.38 1.03 19.17
N ASN A 224 2.38 0.62 17.91
CA ASN A 224 1.34 0.99 16.95
C ASN A 224 1.10 -0.09 15.89
N VAL A 225 -0.14 -0.20 15.44
CA VAL A 225 -0.50 -0.81 14.16
C VAL A 225 -1.21 0.23 13.29
N THR A 226 -0.77 0.41 12.05
CA THR A 226 -1.44 1.26 11.07
C THR A 226 -1.82 0.43 9.84
N LEU A 227 -3.11 0.35 9.56
CA LEU A 227 -3.67 -0.37 8.42
C LEU A 227 -3.81 0.58 7.24
N PHE A 228 -3.16 0.28 6.12
CA PHE A 228 -3.22 1.05 4.89
C PHE A 228 -4.10 0.37 3.86
N ILE A 229 -4.85 1.18 3.11
CA ILE A 229 -5.70 0.75 2.01
C ILE A 229 -5.41 1.67 0.83
N TYR A 230 -5.17 1.11 -0.34
CA TYR A 230 -5.17 1.90 -1.57
C TYR A 230 -6.59 2.05 -2.10
N ILE A 231 -6.94 3.26 -2.52
CA ILE A 231 -8.22 3.56 -3.14
C ILE A 231 -7.98 4.36 -4.41
N LEU A 232 -8.78 4.14 -5.45
CA LEU A 232 -8.94 5.13 -6.51
C LEU A 232 -9.97 6.14 -6.04
N ASN A 233 -9.55 7.35 -5.72
CA ASN A 233 -10.43 8.48 -5.47
C ASN A 233 -10.97 8.97 -6.81
N LYS A 234 -12.26 8.75 -7.07
CA LYS A 234 -12.93 9.10 -8.34
C LYS A 234 -13.16 10.60 -8.46
N ASP A 235 -13.34 11.30 -7.33
CA ASP A 235 -13.54 12.75 -7.31
C ASP A 235 -12.25 13.48 -7.75
N LEU A 236 -11.09 12.95 -7.36
CA LEU A 236 -9.77 13.51 -7.72
C LEU A 236 -9.06 12.75 -8.86
N ASN A 237 -9.73 11.74 -9.43
CA ASN A 237 -9.20 10.84 -10.45
C ASN A 237 -7.74 10.37 -10.18
N ARG A 238 -7.46 9.91 -8.96
CA ARG A 238 -6.11 9.48 -8.56
C ARG A 238 -6.11 8.37 -7.51
N PHE A 239 -5.04 7.58 -7.47
CA PHE A 239 -4.83 6.66 -6.35
C PHE A 239 -4.37 7.42 -5.10
N GLU A 240 -4.93 7.02 -3.98
CA GLU A 240 -4.57 7.50 -2.65
C GLU A 240 -4.33 6.29 -1.73
N SER A 241 -3.44 6.47 -0.77
CA SER A 241 -3.23 5.52 0.31
C SER A 241 -3.86 6.12 1.56
N VAL A 242 -4.99 5.55 1.99
CA VAL A 242 -5.68 5.94 3.21
C VAL A 242 -5.32 4.97 4.32
N TYR A 243 -5.45 5.39 5.58
CA TYR A 243 -5.05 4.55 6.69
C TYR A 243 -5.97 4.64 7.90
N THR A 244 -5.97 3.58 8.71
CA THR A 244 -6.51 3.56 10.07
C THR A 244 -5.37 3.27 11.04
N ARG A 245 -5.09 4.23 11.92
CA ARG A 245 -4.06 4.15 12.96
C ARG A 245 -4.67 3.66 14.28
N ILE A 246 -4.05 2.64 14.87
CA ILE A 246 -4.43 2.05 16.17
C ILE A 246 -3.18 2.04 17.06
N ASP A 247 -3.22 2.80 18.15
CA ASP A 247 -2.11 2.91 19.09
C ASP A 247 -2.28 1.93 20.25
N ASN A 248 -1.18 1.35 20.71
CA ASN A 248 -1.15 0.50 21.90
C ASN A 248 -1.11 1.37 23.16
N LYS A 249 -1.57 0.83 24.29
CA LYS A 249 -1.51 1.51 25.60
C LYS A 249 -0.08 1.75 26.07
N ASN A 250 0.85 0.87 25.67
CA ASN A 250 2.26 0.97 26.02
C ASN A 250 3.11 1.72 24.97
N ILE A 251 2.49 2.43 24.02
CA ILE A 251 3.22 3.15 22.96
C ILE A 251 4.28 4.09 23.55
N ASP A 252 5.47 4.08 22.96
CA ASP A 252 6.52 5.02 23.35
C ASP A 252 6.16 6.45 22.93
N GLU A 253 6.43 7.43 23.80
CA GLU A 253 6.13 8.84 23.54
C GLU A 253 6.81 9.36 22.27
N THR A 254 8.04 8.92 21.98
CA THR A 254 8.78 9.32 20.77
C THR A 254 8.07 8.83 19.51
N LEU A 255 7.59 7.58 19.53
CA LEU A 255 6.80 7.02 18.45
C LEU A 255 5.44 7.72 18.34
N LEU A 256 4.76 7.97 19.47
CA LEU A 256 3.47 8.65 19.50
C LEU A 256 3.54 10.03 18.86
N ASN A 257 4.54 10.83 19.23
CA ASN A 257 4.77 12.17 18.70
C ASN A 257 5.07 12.14 17.20
N PHE A 258 5.95 11.23 16.77
CA PHE A 258 6.21 11.00 15.35
C PHE A 258 4.95 10.64 14.56
N LEU A 259 4.13 9.73 15.09
CA LEU A 259 2.89 9.35 14.42
C LEU A 259 1.88 10.49 14.45
N ASN A 260 1.81 11.32 15.48
CA ASN A 260 0.91 12.48 15.50
C ASN A 260 1.29 13.52 14.44
N GLU A 261 2.59 13.71 14.19
CA GLU A 261 3.10 14.61 13.15
C GLU A 261 2.89 14.01 11.74
N CYS A 262 3.27 12.75 11.55
CA CYS A 262 3.35 12.13 10.23
C CYS A 262 2.08 11.39 9.82
N TYR A 263 1.41 10.74 10.76
CA TYR A 263 0.24 9.89 10.53
C TYR A 263 -0.85 10.23 11.56
N PRO A 264 -1.32 11.50 11.58
CA PRO A 264 -2.23 11.98 12.61
C PRO A 264 -3.49 11.13 12.67
N LEU A 265 -4.06 11.03 13.87
CA LEU A 265 -5.43 10.63 14.03
C LEU A 265 -6.31 11.72 13.40
N GLY A 266 -7.09 11.34 12.41
CA GLY A 266 -7.93 12.28 11.67
C GLY A 266 -8.91 11.56 10.77
N GLU A 267 -9.84 12.35 10.22
CA GLU A 267 -10.83 11.88 9.26
C GLU A 267 -10.44 12.37 7.88
N HIS A 268 -10.08 11.43 6.99
CA HIS A 268 -9.99 11.69 5.56
C HIS A 268 -11.18 11.00 4.90
N THR A 269 -12.12 11.81 4.42
CA THR A 269 -13.36 11.31 3.82
C THR A 269 -13.24 11.34 2.30
N VAL A 270 -13.42 10.19 1.67
CA VAL A 270 -13.55 10.05 0.22
C VAL A 270 -14.91 9.43 -0.06
N TYR A 271 -15.77 10.16 -0.78
CA TYR A 271 -17.15 9.75 -1.01
C TYR A 271 -17.27 8.79 -2.20
N LYS A 272 -16.54 9.05 -3.29
CA LYS A 272 -16.55 8.19 -4.47
C LYS A 272 -15.19 7.54 -4.64
N PHE A 273 -15.12 6.24 -4.34
CA PHE A 273 -13.88 5.49 -4.52
C PHE A 273 -14.10 4.06 -5.00
N THR A 274 -12.99 3.39 -5.33
CA THR A 274 -12.94 1.95 -5.56
C THR A 274 -11.65 1.39 -4.96
N ILE A 275 -11.73 0.19 -4.41
CA ILE A 275 -10.58 -0.50 -3.82
C ILE A 275 -10.06 -1.49 -4.87
N PRO A 276 -8.77 -1.45 -5.24
CA PRO A 276 -8.18 -2.43 -6.15
C PRO A 276 -8.00 -3.78 -5.44
N SER A 277 -7.82 -4.86 -6.20
CA SER A 277 -7.57 -6.19 -5.64
C SER A 277 -6.28 -6.31 -4.83
N GLU A 278 -5.29 -5.46 -5.13
CA GLU A 278 -4.01 -5.37 -4.45
C GLU A 278 -3.52 -3.92 -4.38
N GLY A 279 -2.74 -3.65 -3.32
CA GLY A 279 -2.06 -2.39 -3.07
C GLY A 279 -0.84 -2.14 -3.95
#